data_AF-A0A818HJ01-F1
#
_entry.id   AF-A0A818HJ01-F1
#
_cell.length_a   1.000
_cell.length_b   1.000
_cell.length_c   1.000
_cell.angle_alpha   90.00
_cell.angle_beta   90.00
_cell.angle_gamma   90.00
#
_symmetry.space_group_name_H-M   'P 1'
#
loop_
_entity.id
_entity.type
_entity.pdbx_description
1 polymer ?
#
loop_
_entity_poly.entity_id
_entity_poly.type
_entity_poly.pdbx_seq_one_letter_code
_entity_poly.pdbx_strand_id
1 'polypeptide(L)'
;MNLLFIISILFCLFFSNIILLPLPFNQYAYMLAREQIRQHDRGVQAQNNLNSKEKVVNLYLELLQAKEYINTKNYFYPSRPIETELENIIKSSFYQFLTLLPKGGNLHIHEFQVLDRKLLLESIKNSPEYDLLYICDQNDCIKNKYHLRYYKDNVPSGWTKVKDSNWTISDIIKKTTLTGILNELKTPIYSTDTEGRWNVANQYGVFNFYDDLIRYNVTRFNYMKLVLDQALDENIQLLEFRRGFFGKLFYFDANGLRIPINESEELDLLLKFKQDYILKNPKFIDFIFLIYSTRQLSKEQIKIDINNLINLQRTYPDFIRGYDMVGEEDQGHTILFHSDSLMNAFNYSKTSNESFDLFFHAGETNWPENHLPSNYGDGVSTFENIYDALVLRTRRIGHGLSLAKRPDMYEYIRERQIAIEVCLASNQILGYVADLRSHPGIVYHRSGIPIVLASDDPGSFGYNQLTIDFYLATMAWGLNLADLKQFAWNSIQYSSLLDDRKTEGFRKWENQWNLFIDSSYTLACNQTFPNVIMNISDILPSYGPYDRSINVTLFGSGFEIAICKSIICKFGEKETNGIFLDINEIICPTPSIHNDLSTVPISIVINNETFQSGLNYKFVSSLSVIDD
;
A
#
# COMPACT_ATOMS: atom_id res chain seq x y z
N MET A 1 -19.44 34.07 30.65
CA MET A 1 -20.57 33.28 31.18
C MET A 1 -21.63 33.22 30.09
N ASN A 2 -21.97 32.01 29.63
CA ASN A 2 -22.98 31.66 28.62
C ASN A 2 -22.72 32.05 27.15
N LEU A 3 -21.87 31.26 26.48
CA LEU A 3 -22.05 30.91 25.05
C LEU A 3 -21.31 29.61 24.65
N LEU A 4 -20.36 29.15 25.48
CA LEU A 4 -19.56 27.94 25.26
C LEU A 4 -20.21 26.61 25.71
N PHE A 5 -21.44 26.65 26.23
CA PHE A 5 -22.14 25.44 26.74
C PHE A 5 -23.20 24.87 25.77
N ILE A 6 -23.44 25.51 24.62
CA ILE A 6 -24.47 25.07 23.66
C ILE A 6 -23.89 24.24 22.50
N ILE A 7 -22.59 24.33 22.23
CA ILE A 7 -21.95 23.57 21.12
C ILE A 7 -21.55 22.15 21.56
N SER A 8 -21.35 21.91 22.86
CA SER A 8 -21.05 20.58 23.41
C SER A 8 -22.26 19.64 23.44
N ILE A 9 -23.48 20.14 23.24
CA ILE A 9 -24.70 19.32 23.20
C ILE A 9 -25.03 18.88 21.77
N LEU A 10 -24.52 19.55 20.73
CA LEU A 10 -24.73 19.11 19.34
C LEU A 10 -23.79 17.97 18.90
N PHE A 11 -22.63 17.79 19.54
CA PHE A 11 -21.71 16.69 19.19
C PHE A 11 -22.03 15.36 19.89
N CYS A 12 -22.78 15.37 20.99
CA CYS A 12 -23.35 14.14 21.56
C CYS A 12 -24.52 13.58 20.73
N LEU A 13 -25.03 14.31 19.73
CA LEU A 13 -26.17 13.87 18.92
C LEU A 13 -25.81 13.03 17.68
N PHE A 14 -24.51 12.89 17.34
CA PHE A 14 -24.09 12.00 16.25
C PHE A 14 -23.81 10.55 16.69
N PHE A 15 -23.72 10.29 18.00
CA PHE A 15 -23.69 8.93 18.57
C PHE A 15 -25.03 8.49 19.18
N SER A 16 -26.09 9.31 19.10
CA SER A 16 -27.37 9.03 19.77
C SER A 16 -28.51 8.59 18.85
N ASN A 17 -28.27 8.32 17.57
CA ASN A 17 -29.30 7.81 16.66
C ASN A 17 -29.06 6.37 16.20
N ILE A 18 -28.34 5.57 16.98
CA ILE A 18 -28.77 4.18 17.13
C ILE A 18 -29.96 4.25 18.08
N ILE A 19 -31.12 4.63 17.55
CA ILE A 19 -32.36 4.40 18.26
C ILE A 19 -32.51 2.89 18.26
N LEU A 20 -31.99 2.24 19.31
CA LEU A 20 -32.50 0.97 19.79
C LEU A 20 -33.94 1.25 20.21
N LEU A 21 -34.83 1.39 19.22
CA LEU A 21 -36.25 1.38 19.45
C LEU A 21 -36.54 0.07 20.20
N PRO A 22 -37.36 0.09 21.25
CA PRO A 22 -37.84 -1.13 21.87
C PRO A 22 -38.89 -1.74 20.94
N LEU A 23 -38.47 -2.14 19.74
CA LEU A 23 -39.27 -2.99 18.88
C LEU A 23 -39.15 -4.41 19.44
N PRO A 24 -40.25 -5.19 19.49
CA PRO A 24 -40.12 -6.62 19.72
C PRO A 24 -39.13 -7.19 18.70
N PHE A 25 -38.19 -8.00 19.18
CA PHE A 25 -37.03 -8.50 18.43
C PHE A 25 -37.46 -9.58 17.42
N ASN A 26 -38.28 -9.20 16.44
CA ASN A 26 -38.65 -10.07 15.34
C ASN A 26 -37.51 -10.11 14.31
N GLN A 27 -37.50 -11.14 13.46
CA GLN A 27 -36.39 -11.41 12.56
C GLN A 27 -36.18 -10.30 11.51
N TYR A 28 -37.25 -9.61 11.10
CA TYR A 28 -37.16 -8.48 10.18
C TYR A 28 -36.48 -7.27 10.83
N ALA A 29 -36.87 -6.91 12.04
CA ALA A 29 -36.25 -5.82 12.80
C ALA A 29 -34.77 -6.12 13.09
N TYR A 30 -34.47 -7.37 13.45
CA TYR A 30 -33.10 -7.86 13.60
C TYR A 30 -32.29 -7.70 12.30
N MET A 31 -32.83 -8.14 11.16
CA MET A 31 -32.14 -8.04 9.87
C MET A 31 -31.93 -6.59 9.44
N LEU A 32 -32.91 -5.71 9.65
CA LEU A 32 -32.75 -4.29 9.37
C LEU A 32 -31.64 -3.67 10.22
N ALA A 33 -31.62 -3.95 11.52
CA ALA A 33 -30.58 -3.46 12.43
C ALA A 33 -29.19 -4.04 12.05
N ARG A 34 -29.12 -5.34 11.73
CA ARG A 34 -27.89 -6.00 11.26
C ARG A 34 -27.37 -5.35 9.99
N GLU A 35 -28.22 -5.14 8.99
CA GLU A 35 -27.81 -4.49 7.74
C GLU A 35 -27.40 -3.04 7.94
N GLN A 36 -28.03 -2.29 8.84
CA GLN A 36 -27.59 -0.94 9.20
C GLN A 36 -26.17 -0.95 9.81
N ILE A 37 -25.88 -1.88 10.72
CA ILE A 37 -24.54 -2.05 11.29
C ILE A 37 -23.53 -2.44 10.22
N ARG A 38 -23.85 -3.43 9.37
CA ARG A 38 -22.98 -3.86 8.27
C ARG A 38 -22.70 -2.75 7.27
N GLN A 39 -23.71 -1.96 6.94
CA GLN A 39 -23.58 -0.81 6.06
C GLN A 39 -22.64 0.24 6.67
N HIS A 40 -22.83 0.55 7.96
CA HIS A 40 -21.96 1.47 8.68
C HIS A 40 -20.49 0.99 8.68
N ASP A 41 -20.26 -0.29 8.98
CA ASP A 41 -18.93 -0.91 9.02
C ASP A 41 -18.26 -1.01 7.64
N ARG A 42 -19.01 -1.41 6.60
CA ARG A 42 -18.51 -1.46 5.21
C ARG A 42 -18.24 -0.07 4.62
N GLY A 43 -18.55 1.01 5.35
CA GLY A 43 -18.34 2.38 4.91
C GLY A 43 -19.11 2.66 3.62
N VAL A 44 -20.45 2.58 3.68
CA VAL A 44 -21.42 2.74 2.56
C VAL A 44 -20.98 3.67 1.42
N GLN A 45 -20.32 4.78 1.73
CA GLN A 45 -19.83 5.73 0.73
C GLN A 45 -18.83 5.11 -0.28
N ALA A 46 -17.93 4.23 0.15
CA ALA A 46 -16.92 3.64 -0.75
C ALA A 46 -17.53 2.63 -1.73
N GLN A 47 -18.38 1.70 -1.25
CA GLN A 47 -19.01 0.68 -2.10
C GLN A 47 -20.11 1.25 -3.02
N ASN A 48 -20.81 2.32 -2.61
CA ASN A 48 -21.81 2.97 -3.44
C ASN A 48 -21.23 3.74 -4.63
N ASN A 49 -19.91 3.97 -4.66
CA ASN A 49 -19.23 4.68 -5.74
C ASN A 49 -18.77 3.76 -6.88
N LEU A 50 -19.04 2.45 -6.81
CA LEU A 50 -18.76 1.52 -7.92
C LEU A 50 -19.90 1.52 -8.94
N ASN A 51 -19.56 1.70 -10.22
CA ASN A 51 -20.47 1.53 -11.34
C ASN A 51 -20.81 0.04 -11.60
N SER A 52 -21.72 -0.23 -12.54
CA SER A 52 -22.19 -1.60 -12.80
C SER A 52 -21.09 -2.58 -13.23
N LYS A 53 -20.12 -2.15 -14.04
CA LYS A 53 -18.97 -3.01 -14.41
C LYS A 53 -18.02 -3.20 -13.24
N GLU A 54 -17.76 -2.13 -12.49
CA GLU A 54 -16.91 -2.20 -11.30
C GLU A 54 -17.48 -3.15 -10.24
N LYS A 55 -18.80 -3.20 -10.06
CA LYS A 55 -19.46 -4.18 -9.16
C LYS A 55 -19.19 -5.64 -9.59
N VAL A 56 -19.21 -5.91 -10.89
CA VAL A 56 -18.86 -7.24 -11.43
C VAL A 56 -17.39 -7.56 -11.21
N VAL A 57 -16.49 -6.60 -11.46
CA VAL A 57 -15.05 -6.77 -11.20
C VAL A 57 -14.77 -6.97 -9.71
N ASN A 58 -15.52 -6.29 -8.83
CA ASN A 58 -15.45 -6.48 -7.39
C ASN A 58 -15.80 -7.92 -6.98
N LEU A 59 -16.89 -8.47 -7.50
CA LEU A 59 -17.28 -9.87 -7.24
C LEU A 59 -16.21 -10.85 -7.75
N TYR A 60 -15.57 -10.55 -8.88
CA TYR A 60 -14.48 -11.36 -9.39
C TYR A 60 -13.23 -11.28 -8.51
N LEU A 61 -12.87 -10.09 -8.01
CA LEU A 61 -11.79 -9.91 -7.04
C LEU A 61 -12.07 -10.73 -5.76
N GLU A 62 -13.28 -10.65 -5.21
CA GLU A 62 -13.70 -11.41 -4.02
C GLU A 62 -13.64 -12.92 -4.25
N LEU A 63 -14.02 -13.40 -5.44
CA LEU A 63 -13.87 -14.81 -5.82
C LEU A 63 -12.39 -15.24 -5.81
N LEU A 64 -11.50 -14.44 -6.41
CA LEU A 64 -10.07 -14.76 -6.42
C LEU A 64 -9.47 -14.73 -5.00
N GLN A 65 -9.89 -13.76 -4.19
CA GLN A 65 -9.49 -13.63 -2.79
C GLN A 65 -9.96 -14.84 -1.97
N ALA A 66 -11.20 -15.29 -2.14
CA ALA A 66 -11.72 -16.46 -1.45
C ALA A 66 -11.02 -17.76 -1.86
N LYS A 67 -10.69 -17.93 -3.15
CA LYS A 67 -9.85 -19.04 -3.61
C LYS A 67 -8.48 -19.02 -2.94
N GLU A 68 -7.87 -17.85 -2.82
CA GLU A 68 -6.59 -17.70 -2.14
C GLU A 68 -6.69 -18.00 -0.64
N TYR A 69 -7.74 -17.54 0.05
CA TYR A 69 -8.02 -17.88 1.45
C TYR A 69 -8.20 -19.38 1.66
N ILE A 70 -8.92 -20.07 0.77
CA ILE A 70 -9.10 -21.52 0.83
C ILE A 70 -7.76 -22.23 0.60
N ASN A 71 -7.01 -21.82 -0.41
CA ASN A 71 -5.70 -22.39 -0.75
C ASN A 71 -4.66 -22.20 0.35
N THR A 72 -4.76 -21.12 1.12
CA THR A 72 -3.78 -20.75 2.15
C THR A 72 -4.32 -20.90 3.57
N LYS A 73 -5.49 -21.54 3.75
CA LYS A 73 -6.21 -21.61 5.04
C LYS A 73 -5.35 -22.05 6.23
N ASN A 74 -4.41 -22.98 6.01
CA ASN A 74 -3.54 -23.53 7.06
C ASN A 74 -2.15 -22.87 7.12
N TYR A 75 -1.82 -21.99 6.18
CA TYR A 75 -0.51 -21.34 6.04
C TYR A 75 -0.68 -19.95 5.41
N PHE A 76 -1.57 -19.16 5.99
CA PHE A 76 -2.02 -17.89 5.44
C PHE A 76 -0.85 -16.92 5.23
N TYR A 77 -0.52 -16.60 3.98
CA TYR A 77 0.77 -15.96 3.66
C TYR A 77 1.02 -14.63 4.40
N PRO A 78 0.05 -13.70 4.56
CA PRO A 78 0.30 -12.48 5.32
C PRO A 78 0.60 -12.66 6.82
N SER A 79 0.34 -13.85 7.37
CA SER A 79 0.69 -14.20 8.77
C SER A 79 2.04 -14.91 8.90
N ARG A 80 2.75 -15.11 7.79
CA ARG A 80 4.05 -15.79 7.74
C ARG A 80 5.12 -14.82 7.24
N PRO A 81 6.41 -15.08 7.55
CA PRO A 81 7.49 -14.25 7.05
C PRO A 81 7.54 -14.25 5.52
N ILE A 82 7.44 -13.07 4.89
CA ILE A 82 7.50 -12.90 3.43
C ILE A 82 8.75 -13.54 2.84
N GLU A 83 9.89 -13.53 3.54
CA GLU A 83 11.12 -14.17 3.08
C GLU A 83 10.94 -15.66 2.76
N THR A 84 9.95 -16.33 3.34
CA THR A 84 9.64 -17.75 3.10
C THR A 84 8.51 -17.98 2.10
N GLU A 85 7.66 -16.99 1.85
CA GLU A 85 6.41 -17.15 1.07
C GLU A 85 6.37 -16.30 -0.22
N LEU A 86 7.33 -15.40 -0.44
CA LEU A 86 7.34 -14.47 -1.57
C LEU A 86 7.14 -15.15 -2.92
N GLU A 87 7.83 -16.26 -3.16
CA GLU A 87 7.67 -17.03 -4.42
C GLU A 87 6.26 -17.60 -4.60
N ASN A 88 5.64 -18.05 -3.51
CA ASN A 88 4.29 -18.62 -3.53
C ASN A 88 3.26 -17.52 -3.80
N ILE A 89 3.44 -16.35 -3.17
CA ILE A 89 2.62 -15.16 -3.40
C ILE A 89 2.69 -14.73 -4.86
N ILE A 90 3.89 -14.52 -5.41
CA ILE A 90 4.07 -14.02 -6.79
C ILE A 90 3.47 -14.98 -7.83
N LYS A 91 3.50 -16.29 -7.57
CA LYS A 91 2.93 -17.31 -8.47
C LYS A 91 1.39 -17.40 -8.39
N SER A 92 0.76 -16.79 -7.39
CA SER A 92 -0.69 -16.94 -7.19
C SER A 92 -1.49 -16.15 -8.22
N SER A 93 -2.64 -16.69 -8.65
CA SER A 93 -3.51 -16.02 -9.61
C SER A 93 -4.07 -14.71 -9.07
N PHE A 94 -4.22 -14.61 -7.75
CA PHE A 94 -4.63 -13.38 -7.09
C PHE A 94 -3.57 -12.27 -7.23
N TYR A 95 -2.30 -12.58 -6.96
CA TYR A 95 -1.20 -11.64 -7.19
C TYR A 95 -1.12 -11.21 -8.66
N GLN A 96 -1.22 -12.16 -9.60
CA GLN A 96 -1.22 -11.88 -11.04
C GLN A 96 -2.40 -11.02 -11.51
N PHE A 97 -3.55 -11.10 -10.84
CA PHE A 97 -4.66 -10.18 -11.11
C PHE A 97 -4.34 -8.77 -10.59
N LEU A 98 -3.72 -8.67 -9.40
CA LEU A 98 -3.36 -7.39 -8.81
C LEU A 98 -2.26 -6.65 -9.59
N THR A 99 -1.39 -7.32 -10.36
CA THR A 99 -0.42 -6.63 -11.24
C THR A 99 -1.11 -5.80 -12.33
N LEU A 100 -2.33 -6.19 -12.74
CA LEU A 100 -3.14 -5.47 -13.75
C LEU A 100 -3.79 -4.19 -13.18
N LEU A 101 -3.91 -4.08 -11.86
CA LEU A 101 -4.55 -2.95 -11.19
C LEU A 101 -3.69 -1.67 -11.37
N PRO A 102 -4.25 -0.57 -11.91
CA PRO A 102 -3.57 0.71 -11.98
C PRO A 102 -3.54 1.37 -10.60
N LYS A 103 -2.37 1.33 -9.96
CA LYS A 103 -2.17 1.67 -8.54
C LYS A 103 -1.97 3.17 -8.30
N GLY A 104 -1.94 3.97 -9.36
CA GLY A 104 -1.62 5.40 -9.26
C GLY A 104 -0.12 5.58 -9.03
N GLY A 105 0.29 5.90 -7.81
CA GLY A 105 1.65 6.22 -7.45
C GLY A 105 2.21 5.44 -6.27
N ASN A 106 3.54 5.31 -6.25
CA ASN A 106 4.32 4.83 -5.13
C ASN A 106 5.03 6.02 -4.48
N LEU A 107 4.51 6.47 -3.34
CA LEU A 107 4.90 7.75 -2.75
C LEU A 107 5.96 7.65 -1.66
N HIS A 108 6.37 6.44 -1.26
CA HIS A 108 7.35 6.22 -0.21
C HIS A 108 8.33 5.12 -0.66
N ILE A 109 9.39 5.57 -1.33
CA ILE A 109 10.47 4.73 -1.84
C ILE A 109 11.80 5.47 -1.76
N HIS A 110 12.89 4.76 -1.45
CA HIS A 110 14.23 5.34 -1.51
C HIS A 110 14.87 5.03 -2.86
N GLU A 111 15.22 6.08 -3.63
CA GLU A 111 15.58 5.99 -5.06
C GLU A 111 16.54 4.84 -5.41
N PHE A 112 17.52 4.61 -4.54
CA PHE A 112 18.62 3.69 -4.74
C PHE A 112 18.32 2.24 -4.31
N GLN A 113 17.15 1.99 -3.72
CA GLN A 113 16.78 0.71 -3.11
C GLN A 113 15.57 0.05 -3.81
N VAL A 114 15.08 0.65 -4.90
CA VAL A 114 13.79 0.25 -5.51
C VAL A 114 13.92 -0.90 -6.51
N LEU A 115 14.96 -0.87 -7.36
CA LEU A 115 15.02 -1.81 -8.48
C LEU A 115 15.28 -3.24 -8.01
N ASP A 116 14.55 -4.21 -8.60
CA ASP A 116 14.90 -5.63 -8.46
C ASP A 116 16.37 -5.85 -8.84
N ARG A 117 17.14 -6.32 -7.86
CA ARG A 117 18.59 -6.54 -7.98
C ARG A 117 18.93 -7.59 -9.04
N LYS A 118 18.04 -8.55 -9.29
CA LYS A 118 18.20 -9.50 -10.38
C LYS A 118 18.17 -8.79 -11.72
N LEU A 119 17.16 -7.96 -11.95
CA LEU A 119 17.00 -7.19 -13.18
C LEU A 119 18.20 -6.26 -13.42
N LEU A 120 18.69 -5.59 -12.38
CA LEU A 120 19.89 -4.75 -12.46
C LEU A 120 21.13 -5.57 -12.87
N LEU A 121 21.40 -6.67 -12.18
CA LEU A 121 22.58 -7.51 -12.43
C LEU A 121 22.52 -8.18 -13.81
N GLU A 122 21.35 -8.64 -14.25
CA GLU A 122 21.17 -9.21 -15.59
C GLU A 122 21.40 -8.17 -16.68
N SER A 123 20.93 -6.94 -16.47
CA SER A 123 21.20 -5.84 -17.40
C SER A 123 22.69 -5.50 -17.49
N ILE A 124 23.39 -5.42 -16.35
CA ILE A 124 24.84 -5.19 -16.31
C ILE A 124 25.60 -6.34 -16.95
N LYS A 125 25.23 -7.60 -16.67
CA LYS A 125 25.89 -8.79 -17.24
C LYS A 125 25.88 -8.80 -18.77
N ASN A 126 24.86 -8.18 -19.38
CA ASN A 126 24.70 -8.07 -20.83
C ASN A 126 25.29 -6.77 -21.41
N SER A 127 26.07 -6.02 -20.61
CA SER A 127 26.68 -4.74 -20.99
C SER A 127 28.21 -4.80 -20.93
N PRO A 128 28.93 -3.92 -21.65
CA PRO A 128 30.39 -3.80 -21.55
C PRO A 128 30.87 -3.55 -20.11
N GLU A 129 30.05 -2.94 -19.26
CA GLU A 129 30.38 -2.60 -17.88
C GLU A 129 30.52 -3.83 -16.98
N TYR A 130 30.06 -5.01 -17.41
CA TYR A 130 30.31 -6.26 -16.69
C TYR A 130 31.81 -6.57 -16.54
N ASP A 131 32.63 -6.16 -17.52
CA ASP A 131 34.09 -6.30 -17.45
C ASP A 131 34.76 -5.39 -16.42
N LEU A 132 34.02 -4.43 -15.84
CA LEU A 132 34.51 -3.53 -14.81
C LEU A 132 34.03 -3.95 -13.41
N LEU A 133 33.17 -4.97 -13.30
CA LEU A 133 32.48 -5.31 -12.06
C LEU A 133 33.31 -6.23 -11.16
N TYR A 134 33.55 -5.78 -9.93
CA TYR A 134 34.24 -6.53 -8.89
C TYR A 134 33.36 -6.66 -7.66
N ILE A 135 33.50 -7.78 -6.96
CA ILE A 135 32.89 -8.06 -5.67
C ILE A 135 33.98 -8.20 -4.61
N CYS A 136 33.71 -7.72 -3.40
CA CYS A 136 34.44 -8.17 -2.22
C CYS A 136 33.50 -8.83 -1.22
N ASP A 137 33.98 -9.91 -0.60
CA ASP A 137 33.30 -10.77 0.38
C ASP A 137 34.05 -10.90 1.72
N GLN A 138 35.08 -10.07 1.94
CA GLN A 138 35.89 -10.06 3.15
C GLN A 138 35.46 -8.94 4.09
N ASN A 139 35.54 -9.20 5.41
CA ASN A 139 35.20 -8.21 6.46
C ASN A 139 36.02 -6.91 6.37
N ASP A 140 37.19 -6.94 5.71
CA ASP A 140 38.11 -5.80 5.62
C ASP A 140 37.81 -4.85 4.43
N CYS A 141 36.82 -5.17 3.59
CA CYS A 141 36.57 -4.46 2.33
C CYS A 141 35.78 -3.15 2.43
N ILE A 142 35.87 -2.46 3.59
CA ILE A 142 35.11 -1.29 4.07
C ILE A 142 33.97 -1.73 4.97
N LYS A 143 34.12 -1.64 6.31
CA LYS A 143 33.15 -1.80 7.44
C LYS A 143 32.05 -2.90 7.39
N ASN A 144 31.44 -3.18 6.25
CA ASN A 144 30.41 -4.16 5.97
C ASN A 144 30.99 -5.38 5.24
N LYS A 145 30.22 -6.47 5.24
CA LYS A 145 30.69 -7.78 4.77
C LYS A 145 30.81 -7.94 3.26
N TYR A 146 29.99 -7.24 2.48
CA TYR A 146 29.88 -7.43 1.04
C TYR A 146 29.77 -6.09 0.30
N HIS A 147 30.38 -5.97 -0.88
CA HIS A 147 30.20 -4.82 -1.77
C HIS A 147 30.40 -5.17 -3.25
N LEU A 148 29.65 -4.50 -4.15
CA LEU A 148 29.92 -4.45 -5.60
C LEU A 148 30.41 -3.07 -6.02
N ARG A 149 31.52 -3.04 -6.79
CA ARG A 149 32.10 -1.80 -7.31
C ARG A 149 32.63 -1.96 -8.72
N TYR A 150 32.74 -0.82 -9.38
CA TYR A 150 33.42 -0.74 -10.66
C TYR A 150 34.88 -0.34 -10.47
N TYR A 151 35.78 -1.07 -11.13
CA TYR A 151 37.18 -0.72 -11.25
C TYR A 151 37.62 -0.88 -12.71
N LYS A 152 38.30 0.14 -13.22
CA LYS A 152 38.95 0.09 -14.53
C LYS A 152 40.42 -0.31 -14.40
N ASP A 153 41.14 0.37 -13.51
CA ASP A 153 42.54 0.12 -13.15
C ASP A 153 42.73 0.22 -11.61
N ASN A 154 43.88 -0.23 -11.10
CA ASN A 154 44.25 -0.13 -9.67
C ASN A 154 43.25 -0.77 -8.69
N VAL A 155 42.84 -2.01 -8.99
CA VAL A 155 41.93 -2.80 -8.14
C VAL A 155 42.57 -3.05 -6.76
N PRO A 156 41.92 -2.68 -5.65
CA PRO A 156 42.44 -2.94 -4.31
C PRO A 156 42.54 -4.44 -4.01
N SER A 157 43.46 -4.82 -3.12
CA SER A 157 43.53 -6.20 -2.62
C SER A 157 42.21 -6.63 -1.97
N GLY A 158 41.82 -7.89 -2.11
CA GLY A 158 40.56 -8.45 -1.59
C GLY A 158 39.38 -8.40 -2.56
N TRP A 159 39.47 -7.65 -3.67
CA TRP A 159 38.42 -7.58 -4.68
C TRP A 159 38.62 -8.63 -5.78
N THR A 160 37.55 -9.34 -6.11
CA THR A 160 37.53 -10.37 -7.15
C THR A 160 36.64 -9.94 -8.31
N LYS A 161 37.12 -10.12 -9.54
CA LYS A 161 36.33 -9.78 -10.73
C LYS A 161 35.15 -10.75 -10.86
N VAL A 162 33.93 -10.23 -10.96
CA VAL A 162 32.71 -11.06 -10.96
C VAL A 162 32.72 -12.03 -12.14
N LYS A 163 33.07 -11.54 -13.34
CA LYS A 163 33.15 -12.32 -14.58
C LYS A 163 34.10 -13.52 -14.52
N ASP A 164 35.17 -13.41 -13.75
CA ASP A 164 36.22 -14.43 -13.65
C ASP A 164 36.05 -15.32 -12.40
N SER A 165 34.95 -15.15 -11.66
CA SER A 165 34.66 -15.84 -10.41
C SER A 165 33.52 -16.85 -10.56
N ASN A 166 33.30 -17.64 -9.49
CA ASN A 166 32.17 -18.57 -9.42
C ASN A 166 30.86 -17.92 -8.94
N TRP A 167 30.83 -16.60 -8.73
CA TRP A 167 29.63 -15.89 -8.27
C TRP A 167 28.55 -15.90 -9.35
N THR A 168 27.40 -16.50 -9.05
CA THR A 168 26.20 -16.34 -9.87
C THR A 168 25.38 -15.14 -9.42
N ILE A 169 24.49 -14.64 -10.29
CA ILE A 169 23.53 -13.60 -9.93
C ILE A 169 22.67 -14.05 -8.73
N SER A 170 22.29 -15.33 -8.66
CA SER A 170 21.52 -15.87 -7.54
C SER A 170 22.30 -15.82 -6.23
N ASP A 171 23.60 -16.14 -6.25
CA ASP A 171 24.45 -16.07 -5.06
C ASP A 171 24.57 -14.63 -4.56
N ILE A 172 24.75 -13.67 -5.48
CA ILE A 172 24.82 -12.24 -5.13
C ILE A 172 23.49 -11.78 -4.51
N ILE A 173 22.34 -12.13 -5.09
CA ILE A 173 21.03 -11.72 -4.54
C ILE A 173 20.87 -12.26 -3.12
N LYS A 174 21.11 -13.56 -2.89
CA LYS A 174 20.98 -14.20 -1.57
C LYS A 174 21.84 -13.53 -0.50
N LYS A 175 23.03 -13.07 -0.85
CA LYS A 175 23.96 -12.43 0.08
C LYS A 175 23.71 -10.93 0.31
N THR A 176 22.79 -10.33 -0.43
CA THR A 176 22.70 -8.87 -0.48
C THR A 176 21.30 -8.36 -0.18
N THR A 177 20.24 -9.08 -0.53
CA THR A 177 18.88 -8.72 -0.10
C THR A 177 18.68 -9.12 1.35
N LEU A 178 17.91 -8.34 2.10
CA LEU A 178 17.66 -8.64 3.51
C LEU A 178 16.95 -9.99 3.69
N THR A 179 15.92 -10.27 2.88
CA THR A 179 15.24 -11.58 2.91
C THR A 179 16.16 -12.74 2.53
N GLY A 180 17.05 -12.55 1.56
CA GLY A 180 18.06 -13.52 1.17
C GLY A 180 19.01 -13.84 2.32
N ILE A 181 19.53 -12.80 2.97
CA ILE A 181 20.45 -12.94 4.09
C ILE A 181 19.77 -13.64 5.26
N LEU A 182 18.56 -13.20 5.65
CA LEU A 182 17.80 -13.79 6.75
C LEU A 182 17.53 -15.29 6.53
N ASN A 183 17.20 -15.69 5.30
CA ASN A 183 17.01 -17.10 4.92
C ASN A 183 18.29 -17.93 4.99
N GLU A 184 19.46 -17.32 4.80
CA GLU A 184 20.75 -18.02 4.82
C GLU A 184 21.41 -18.07 6.21
N LEU A 185 20.92 -17.28 7.17
CA LEU A 185 21.48 -17.29 8.52
C LEU A 185 21.20 -18.64 9.20
N LYS A 186 22.27 -19.25 9.72
CA LYS A 186 22.19 -20.52 10.47
C LYS A 186 21.40 -20.38 11.77
N THR A 187 21.43 -19.20 12.38
CA THR A 187 20.65 -18.87 13.58
C THR A 187 19.49 -17.99 13.14
N PRO A 188 18.24 -18.49 13.19
CA PRO A 188 17.08 -17.69 12.82
C PRO A 188 16.95 -16.46 13.73
N ILE A 189 16.72 -15.30 13.12
CA ILE A 189 16.33 -14.09 13.84
C ILE A 189 14.81 -14.07 13.90
N TYR A 190 14.27 -13.79 15.09
CA TYR A 190 12.82 -13.76 15.27
C TYR A 190 12.17 -12.72 14.36
N SER A 191 10.96 -13.02 13.86
CA SER A 191 10.18 -12.10 13.02
C SER A 191 9.68 -10.85 13.76
N THR A 192 9.90 -10.77 15.07
CA THR A 192 9.56 -9.63 15.93
C THR A 192 10.81 -8.93 16.48
N ASP A 193 12.01 -9.35 16.09
CA ASP A 193 13.28 -8.78 16.56
C ASP A 193 13.75 -7.68 15.60
N THR A 194 13.27 -6.46 15.84
CA THR A 194 13.58 -5.29 15.03
C THR A 194 15.05 -4.92 15.06
N GLU A 195 15.64 -4.85 16.26
CA GLU A 195 17.06 -4.53 16.46
C GLU A 195 17.96 -5.56 15.77
N GLY A 196 17.68 -6.86 15.92
CA GLY A 196 18.42 -7.92 15.24
C GLY A 196 18.36 -7.82 13.72
N ARG A 197 17.19 -7.48 13.16
CA ARG A 197 16.99 -7.32 11.71
C ARG A 197 17.70 -6.09 11.15
N TRP A 198 17.65 -4.95 11.84
CA TRP A 198 18.43 -3.76 11.49
C TRP A 198 19.93 -4.00 11.60
N ASN A 199 20.39 -4.68 12.64
CA ASN A 199 21.79 -5.06 12.80
C ASN A 199 22.29 -5.91 11.63
N VAL A 200 21.48 -6.87 11.15
CA VAL A 200 21.80 -7.64 9.94
C VAL A 200 21.85 -6.74 8.71
N ALA A 201 20.84 -5.90 8.49
CA ALA A 201 20.81 -5.01 7.32
C ALA A 201 22.06 -4.12 7.26
N ASN A 202 22.45 -3.55 8.40
CA ASN A 202 23.63 -2.70 8.54
C ASN A 202 24.94 -3.48 8.37
N GLN A 203 25.12 -4.60 9.07
CA GLN A 203 26.35 -5.42 9.03
C GLN A 203 26.65 -5.95 7.61
N TYR A 204 25.60 -6.34 6.87
CA TYR A 204 25.73 -6.88 5.52
C TYR A 204 25.68 -5.78 4.45
N GLY A 205 25.54 -4.52 4.84
CA GLY A 205 25.56 -3.38 3.94
C GLY A 205 24.41 -3.38 2.94
N VAL A 206 23.23 -3.90 3.32
CA VAL A 206 22.07 -4.09 2.44
C VAL A 206 21.79 -2.83 1.62
N PHE A 207 21.77 -1.65 2.24
CA PHE A 207 21.44 -0.39 1.57
C PHE A 207 22.59 0.25 0.77
N ASN A 208 23.83 -0.20 0.94
CA ASN A 208 25.02 0.42 0.33
C ASN A 208 25.78 -0.54 -0.61
N PHE A 209 25.31 -1.77 -0.78
CA PHE A 209 26.00 -2.79 -1.55
C PHE A 209 26.14 -2.43 -3.04
N TYR A 210 25.08 -1.86 -3.62
CA TYR A 210 24.98 -1.52 -5.06
C TYR A 210 25.40 -0.07 -5.38
N ASP A 211 25.98 0.66 -4.42
CA ASP A 211 26.20 2.11 -4.52
C ASP A 211 26.92 2.54 -5.81
N ASP A 212 27.98 1.84 -6.22
CA ASP A 212 28.71 2.18 -7.44
C ASP A 212 27.90 1.83 -8.71
N LEU A 213 27.11 0.76 -8.68
CA LEU A 213 26.31 0.28 -9.83
C LEU A 213 25.22 1.28 -10.20
N ILE A 214 24.70 1.97 -9.20
CA ILE A 214 23.62 2.95 -9.34
C ILE A 214 24.12 4.40 -9.36
N ARG A 215 25.43 4.65 -9.17
CA ARG A 215 26.06 5.99 -9.26
C ARG A 215 27.02 6.16 -10.43
N TYR A 216 27.45 5.07 -11.06
CA TYR A 216 28.24 5.16 -12.28
C TYR A 216 27.35 5.65 -13.42
N ASN A 217 27.73 6.77 -14.04
CA ASN A 217 26.89 7.51 -15.00
C ASN A 217 26.40 6.66 -16.17
N VAL A 218 27.22 5.69 -16.61
CA VAL A 218 26.89 4.82 -17.74
C VAL A 218 25.76 3.84 -17.39
N THR A 219 25.76 3.27 -16.19
CA THR A 219 24.70 2.35 -15.73
C THR A 219 23.55 3.08 -15.04
N ARG A 220 23.75 4.34 -14.62
CA ARG A 220 22.77 5.14 -13.88
C ARG A 220 21.45 5.31 -14.61
N PHE A 221 21.47 5.76 -15.86
CA PHE A 221 20.24 6.03 -16.59
C PHE A 221 19.54 4.75 -17.06
N ASN A 222 20.30 3.66 -17.22
CA ASN A 222 19.73 2.34 -17.40
C ASN A 222 19.02 1.86 -16.12
N TYR A 223 19.63 2.03 -14.94
CA TYR A 223 18.97 1.80 -13.65
C TYR A 223 17.66 2.58 -13.54
N MET A 224 17.69 3.89 -13.78
CA MET A 224 16.47 4.72 -13.72
C MET A 224 15.40 4.24 -14.71
N LYS A 225 15.79 3.89 -15.94
CA LYS A 225 14.87 3.35 -16.93
C LYS A 225 14.22 2.06 -16.44
N LEU A 226 15.01 1.13 -15.91
CA LEU A 226 14.50 -0.15 -15.40
C LEU A 226 13.57 0.03 -14.20
N VAL A 227 13.83 0.98 -13.31
CA VAL A 227 12.91 1.32 -12.21
C VAL A 227 11.55 1.76 -12.76
N LEU A 228 11.56 2.68 -13.73
CA LEU A 228 10.33 3.23 -14.32
C LEU A 228 9.58 2.19 -15.16
N ASP A 229 10.30 1.36 -15.91
CA ASP A 229 9.71 0.27 -16.69
C ASP A 229 9.07 -0.77 -15.77
N GLN A 230 9.78 -1.20 -14.72
CA GLN A 230 9.24 -2.15 -13.74
C GLN A 230 8.00 -1.58 -13.02
N ALA A 231 7.98 -0.27 -12.74
CA ALA A 231 6.80 0.40 -12.21
C ALA A 231 5.62 0.33 -13.20
N LEU A 232 5.84 0.61 -14.48
CA LEU A 232 4.80 0.51 -15.51
C LEU A 232 4.33 -0.93 -15.77
N ASP A 233 5.22 -1.92 -15.67
CA ASP A 233 4.87 -3.35 -15.76
C ASP A 233 3.92 -3.78 -14.64
N GLU A 234 3.99 -3.12 -13.47
CA GLU A 234 3.06 -3.29 -12.35
C GLU A 234 1.92 -2.26 -12.32
N ASN A 235 1.75 -1.49 -13.40
CA ASN A 235 0.76 -0.41 -13.55
C ASN A 235 0.82 0.67 -12.45
N ILE A 236 2.04 1.08 -12.09
CA ILE A 236 2.34 2.23 -11.24
C ILE A 236 2.80 3.37 -12.16
N GLN A 237 2.11 4.51 -12.12
CA GLN A 237 2.32 5.61 -13.06
C GLN A 237 3.02 6.84 -12.44
N LEU A 238 3.15 6.91 -11.12
CA LEU A 238 3.77 8.03 -10.41
C LEU A 238 4.76 7.54 -9.36
N LEU A 239 5.95 8.14 -9.26
CA LEU A 239 6.94 7.80 -8.24
C LEU A 239 7.42 9.04 -7.48
N GLU A 240 7.43 8.98 -6.14
CA GLU A 240 8.12 9.98 -5.31
C GLU A 240 9.31 9.36 -4.61
N PHE A 241 10.49 9.75 -5.07
CA PHE A 241 11.74 9.22 -4.55
C PHE A 241 12.24 10.04 -3.37
N ARG A 242 12.47 9.36 -2.25
CA ARG A 242 13.34 9.85 -1.18
C ARG A 242 14.78 9.66 -1.58
N ARG A 243 15.54 10.74 -1.55
CA ARG A 243 16.92 10.75 -2.03
C ARG A 243 17.79 11.68 -1.18
N GLY A 244 19.03 11.27 -0.90
CA GLY A 244 20.04 12.20 -0.41
C GLY A 244 20.47 13.22 -1.48
N PHE A 245 21.41 14.09 -1.14
CA PHE A 245 21.90 15.13 -2.06
C PHE A 245 22.58 14.57 -3.33
N PHE A 246 22.52 15.38 -4.40
CA PHE A 246 23.08 15.11 -5.73
C PHE A 246 24.59 15.39 -5.76
N GLY A 247 25.21 15.22 -6.94
CA GLY A 247 26.65 15.39 -7.14
C GLY A 247 27.47 14.18 -6.71
N LYS A 248 26.84 13.00 -6.65
CA LYS A 248 27.48 11.73 -6.23
C LYS A 248 27.71 10.77 -7.39
N LEU A 249 27.26 11.11 -8.60
CA LEU A 249 27.55 10.33 -9.79
C LEU A 249 29.02 10.46 -10.20
N PHE A 250 29.50 9.50 -10.97
CA PHE A 250 30.86 9.52 -11.49
C PHE A 250 30.96 8.82 -12.84
N TYR A 251 32.04 9.08 -13.56
CA TYR A 251 32.47 8.29 -14.71
C TYR A 251 33.98 7.99 -14.64
N PHE A 252 34.47 7.10 -15.51
CA PHE A 252 35.91 6.87 -15.66
C PHE A 252 36.44 7.66 -16.86
N ASP A 253 37.51 8.43 -16.66
CA ASP A 253 38.19 9.09 -17.77
C ASP A 253 39.00 8.10 -18.64
N ALA A 254 39.68 8.64 -19.65
CA ALA A 254 40.53 7.83 -20.56
C ALA A 254 41.61 7.04 -19.80
N ASN A 255 42.14 7.59 -18.70
CA ASN A 255 43.19 7.00 -17.86
C ASN A 255 42.64 6.10 -16.73
N GLY A 256 41.32 5.90 -16.67
CA GLY A 256 40.68 5.08 -15.64
C GLY A 256 40.49 5.77 -14.30
N LEU A 257 40.70 7.09 -14.22
CA LEU A 257 40.43 7.87 -13.01
C LEU A 257 38.93 8.10 -12.85
N ARG A 258 38.46 7.98 -11.61
CA ARG A 258 37.06 8.25 -11.22
C ARG A 258 36.84 9.76 -11.13
N ILE A 259 36.07 10.30 -12.07
CA ILE A 259 35.72 11.72 -12.14
C ILE A 259 34.29 11.92 -11.61
N PRO A 260 34.07 12.72 -10.56
CA PRO A 260 32.74 13.03 -10.07
C PRO A 260 32.00 13.95 -11.04
N ILE A 261 30.68 13.75 -11.16
CA ILE A 261 29.76 14.65 -11.84
C ILE A 261 29.20 15.60 -10.78
N ASN A 262 29.23 16.89 -11.06
CA ASN A 262 28.74 17.89 -10.12
C ASN A 262 27.20 17.89 -10.04
N GLU A 263 26.67 18.54 -8.99
CA GLU A 263 25.23 18.56 -8.70
C GLU A 263 24.36 19.11 -9.84
N SER A 264 24.76 20.24 -10.43
CA SER A 264 23.98 20.87 -11.51
C SER A 264 23.93 20.01 -12.77
N GLU A 265 25.07 19.42 -13.15
CA GLU A 265 25.17 18.55 -14.32
C GLU A 265 24.33 17.28 -14.13
N GLU A 266 24.37 16.67 -12.95
CA GLU A 266 23.53 15.51 -12.62
C GLU A 266 22.04 15.85 -12.75
N LEU A 267 21.60 16.98 -12.21
CA LEU A 267 20.20 17.41 -12.25
C LEU A 267 19.73 17.69 -13.68
N ASP A 268 20.54 18.34 -14.50
CA ASP A 268 20.22 18.61 -15.91
C ASP A 268 20.06 17.30 -16.70
N LEU A 269 20.92 16.31 -16.47
CA LEU A 269 20.81 14.99 -17.09
C LEU A 269 19.53 14.26 -16.65
N LEU A 270 19.18 14.31 -15.36
CA LEU A 270 17.96 13.69 -14.82
C LEU A 270 16.69 14.36 -15.36
N LEU A 271 16.66 15.69 -15.48
CA LEU A 271 15.52 16.43 -16.04
C LEU A 271 15.32 16.10 -17.52
N LYS A 272 16.41 16.05 -18.29
CA LYS A 272 16.34 15.63 -19.70
C LYS A 272 15.82 14.20 -19.82
N PHE A 273 16.36 13.28 -19.02
CA PHE A 273 15.90 11.89 -18.99
C PHE A 273 14.41 11.80 -18.64
N LYS A 274 13.94 12.54 -17.64
CA LYS A 274 12.54 12.61 -17.23
C LYS A 274 11.63 13.04 -18.38
N GLN A 275 11.96 14.15 -19.03
CA GLN A 275 11.19 14.68 -20.15
C GLN A 275 11.10 13.65 -21.29
N ASP A 276 12.24 13.07 -21.69
CA ASP A 276 12.30 12.04 -22.74
C ASP A 276 11.49 10.79 -22.37
N TYR A 277 11.54 10.35 -21.11
CA TYR A 277 10.80 9.17 -20.65
C TYR A 277 9.30 9.40 -20.65
N ILE A 278 8.82 10.53 -20.12
CA ILE A 278 7.39 10.88 -20.08
C ILE A 278 6.83 11.02 -21.51
N LEU A 279 7.59 11.62 -22.43
CA LEU A 279 7.20 11.74 -23.83
C LEU A 279 7.06 10.38 -24.52
N LYS A 280 7.97 9.43 -24.24
CA LYS A 280 7.93 8.08 -24.81
C LYS A 280 6.87 7.18 -24.16
N ASN A 281 6.51 7.46 -22.91
CA ASN A 281 5.59 6.65 -22.11
C ASN A 281 4.38 7.49 -21.68
N PRO A 282 3.40 7.76 -22.55
CA PRO A 282 2.30 8.68 -22.27
C PRO A 282 1.42 8.25 -21.08
N LYS A 283 1.44 6.96 -20.73
CA LYS A 283 0.76 6.41 -19.53
C LYS A 283 1.42 6.83 -18.22
N PHE A 284 2.73 7.07 -18.23
CA PHE A 284 3.47 7.49 -17.04
C PHE A 284 3.11 8.95 -16.70
N ILE A 285 2.81 9.21 -15.44
CA ILE A 285 2.40 10.53 -14.94
C ILE A 285 3.66 11.36 -14.72
N ASP A 286 4.49 10.97 -13.75
CA ASP A 286 5.64 11.75 -13.34
C ASP A 286 6.58 10.97 -12.37
N PHE A 287 7.79 11.49 -12.17
CA PHE A 287 8.57 11.20 -10.98
C PHE A 287 9.23 12.47 -10.41
N ILE A 288 9.31 12.55 -9.09
CA ILE A 288 9.83 13.72 -8.36
C ILE A 288 10.68 13.28 -7.15
N PHE A 289 11.42 14.22 -6.58
CA PHE A 289 12.32 13.98 -5.47
C PHE A 289 11.91 14.71 -4.19
N LEU A 290 11.98 13.97 -3.09
CA LEU A 290 11.97 14.47 -1.72
C LEU A 290 13.39 14.29 -1.18
N ILE A 291 14.03 15.38 -0.77
CA ILE A 291 15.40 15.30 -0.24
C ILE A 291 15.35 14.83 1.20
N TYR A 292 16.24 13.93 1.58
CA TYR A 292 16.38 13.53 2.98
C TYR A 292 17.74 13.84 3.56
N SER A 293 17.77 13.93 4.88
CA SER A 293 18.98 13.71 5.68
C SER A 293 18.81 12.49 6.57
N THR A 294 19.91 11.81 6.91
CA THR A 294 19.90 10.72 7.90
C THR A 294 19.83 11.30 9.31
N ARG A 295 18.95 10.77 10.15
CA ARG A 295 18.70 11.28 11.50
C ARG A 295 19.92 11.24 12.43
N GLN A 296 20.94 10.43 12.14
CA GLN A 296 22.17 10.32 12.93
C GLN A 296 23.14 11.52 12.75
N LEU A 297 22.86 12.44 11.82
CA LEU A 297 23.72 13.61 11.60
C LEU A 297 23.59 14.63 12.75
N SER A 298 24.61 15.49 12.90
CA SER A 298 24.57 16.56 13.89
C SER A 298 23.59 17.67 13.49
N LYS A 299 23.17 18.50 14.45
CA LYS A 299 22.28 19.65 14.19
C LYS A 299 22.87 20.62 13.16
N GLU A 300 24.18 20.83 13.20
CA GLU A 300 24.90 21.70 12.26
C GLU A 300 24.85 21.14 10.84
N GLN A 301 25.02 19.82 10.68
CA GLN A 301 24.96 19.19 9.37
C GLN A 301 23.52 19.24 8.82
N ILE A 302 22.50 18.93 9.63
CA ILE A 302 21.10 19.08 9.20
C ILE A 302 20.80 20.53 8.81
N LYS A 303 21.32 21.52 9.54
CA LYS A 303 21.16 22.93 9.18
C LYS A 303 21.76 23.25 7.81
N ILE A 304 22.94 22.72 7.50
CA ILE A 304 23.58 22.87 6.18
C ILE A 304 22.71 22.21 5.10
N ASP A 305 22.27 20.99 5.35
CA ASP A 305 21.42 20.23 4.42
C ASP A 305 20.12 20.99 4.10
N ILE A 306 19.42 21.52 5.11
CA ILE A 306 18.20 22.31 4.91
C ILE A 306 18.46 23.56 4.06
N ASN A 307 19.58 24.27 4.29
CA ASN A 307 19.92 25.43 3.47
C ASN A 307 20.21 25.03 2.01
N ASN A 308 20.93 23.93 1.79
CA ASN A 308 21.22 23.42 0.45
C ASN A 308 19.94 22.98 -0.26
N LEU A 309 19.04 22.31 0.45
CA LEU A 309 17.72 21.93 -0.04
C LEU A 309 16.89 23.13 -0.49
N ILE A 310 16.85 24.21 0.31
CA ILE A 310 16.11 25.43 -0.07
C ILE A 310 16.67 26.00 -1.37
N ASN A 311 17.99 26.02 -1.54
CA ASN A 311 18.62 26.47 -2.79
C ASN A 311 18.28 25.55 -3.97
N LEU A 312 18.31 24.22 -3.77
CA LEU A 312 17.90 23.25 -4.77
C LEU A 312 16.45 23.43 -5.20
N GLN A 313 15.54 23.61 -4.23
CA GLN A 313 14.12 23.79 -4.50
C GLN A 313 13.85 25.08 -5.28
N ARG A 314 14.57 26.18 -4.98
CA ARG A 314 14.45 27.45 -5.73
C ARG A 314 14.86 27.28 -7.19
N THR A 315 15.88 26.48 -7.45
CA THR A 315 16.39 26.24 -8.81
C THR A 315 15.53 25.23 -9.58
N TYR A 316 14.98 24.23 -8.89
CA TYR A 316 14.24 23.11 -9.49
C TYR A 316 12.88 22.85 -8.81
N PRO A 317 11.95 23.84 -8.80
CA PRO A 317 10.74 23.82 -7.98
C PRO A 317 9.70 22.76 -8.35
N ASP A 318 9.76 22.26 -9.59
CA ASP A 318 8.86 21.21 -10.10
C ASP A 318 9.42 19.79 -9.90
N PHE A 319 10.68 19.69 -9.48
CA PHE A 319 11.40 18.42 -9.38
C PHE A 319 11.78 18.07 -7.93
N ILE A 320 12.13 19.08 -7.13
CA ILE A 320 12.42 18.96 -5.71
C ILE A 320 11.21 19.47 -4.93
N ARG A 321 10.47 18.56 -4.28
CA ARG A 321 9.12 18.85 -3.76
C ARG A 321 8.96 18.69 -2.26
N GLY A 322 9.97 18.21 -1.55
CA GLY A 322 9.87 18.12 -0.10
C GLY A 322 11.11 17.67 0.62
N TYR A 323 10.96 17.51 1.93
CA TYR A 323 11.98 16.99 2.83
C TYR A 323 11.48 15.84 3.70
N ASP A 324 12.40 14.95 4.03
CA ASP A 324 12.20 13.85 4.96
C ASP A 324 13.45 13.66 5.84
N MET A 325 13.31 12.95 6.95
CA MET A 325 14.39 12.53 7.83
C MET A 325 14.34 11.01 7.99
N VAL A 326 15.39 10.31 7.53
CA VAL A 326 15.38 8.86 7.34
C VAL A 326 16.38 8.14 8.24
N GLY A 327 16.37 6.81 8.21
CA GLY A 327 17.21 5.91 9.00
C GLY A 327 16.45 5.32 10.19
N GLU A 328 17.02 4.26 10.79
CA GLU A 328 16.41 3.50 11.91
C GLU A 328 15.94 4.42 13.04
N GLU A 329 14.62 4.51 13.22
CA GLU A 329 13.98 5.50 14.09
C GLU A 329 14.34 5.32 15.57
N ASP A 330 14.44 4.07 16.02
CA ASP A 330 14.75 3.71 17.40
C ASP A 330 16.25 3.88 17.75
N GLN A 331 17.12 3.98 16.75
CA GLN A 331 18.58 4.12 16.88
C GLN A 331 19.09 5.40 16.21
N GLY A 332 18.36 6.50 16.37
CA GLY A 332 18.76 7.80 15.84
C GLY A 332 18.14 8.98 16.57
N HIS A 333 18.50 10.20 16.15
CA HIS A 333 17.91 11.39 16.73
C HIS A 333 16.43 11.55 16.35
N THR A 334 15.67 12.14 17.27
CA THR A 334 14.27 12.52 17.15
C THR A 334 14.10 13.78 16.27
N ILE A 335 12.88 13.99 15.77
CA ILE A 335 12.50 15.22 15.07
C ILE A 335 12.67 16.41 16.01
N LEU A 336 12.28 16.27 17.29
CA LEU A 336 12.49 17.29 18.32
C LEU A 336 13.96 17.69 18.46
N PHE A 337 14.90 16.73 18.43
CA PHE A 337 16.32 17.06 18.52
C PHE A 337 16.77 18.03 17.42
N HIS A 338 16.23 17.87 16.21
CA HIS A 338 16.54 18.69 15.03
C HIS A 338 15.56 19.86 14.81
N SER A 339 14.65 20.12 15.75
CA SER A 339 13.51 21.04 15.56
C SER A 339 13.92 22.43 15.06
N ASP A 340 15.02 22.99 15.57
CA ASP A 340 15.49 24.33 15.19
C ASP A 340 15.80 24.43 13.69
N SER A 341 16.44 23.40 13.13
CA SER A 341 16.77 23.33 11.70
C SER A 341 15.52 23.01 10.87
N LEU A 342 14.65 22.12 11.35
CA LEU A 342 13.43 21.71 10.65
C LEU A 342 12.38 22.83 10.61
N MET A 343 12.34 23.71 11.63
CA MET A 343 11.53 24.92 11.63
C MET A 343 11.90 25.86 10.47
N ASN A 344 13.16 25.88 10.03
CA ASN A 344 13.56 26.67 8.86
C ASN A 344 12.93 26.11 7.57
N ALA A 345 12.93 24.79 7.38
CA ALA A 345 12.24 24.15 6.25
C ALA A 345 10.73 24.36 6.29
N PHE A 346 10.12 24.27 7.48
CA PHE A 346 8.71 24.58 7.68
C PHE A 346 8.36 26.03 7.33
N ASN A 347 9.14 26.99 7.82
CA ASN A 347 8.95 28.40 7.49
C ASN A 347 9.11 28.65 5.99
N TYR A 348 10.09 28.00 5.36
CA TYR A 348 10.27 28.07 3.92
C TYR A 348 9.03 27.58 3.17
N SER A 349 8.51 26.38 3.49
CA SER A 349 7.25 25.83 2.94
C SER A 349 6.11 26.85 2.99
N LYS A 350 5.94 27.54 4.13
CA LYS A 350 4.90 28.56 4.30
C LYS A 350 5.11 29.81 3.47
N THR A 351 6.35 30.25 3.29
CA THR A 351 6.69 31.44 2.48
C THR A 351 6.73 31.17 0.97
N SER A 352 6.88 29.91 0.55
CA SER A 352 6.99 29.52 -0.86
C SER A 352 5.64 29.15 -1.50
N ASN A 353 4.53 29.61 -0.93
CA ASN A 353 3.17 29.26 -1.36
C ASN A 353 2.97 27.74 -1.51
N GLU A 354 3.51 26.97 -0.56
CA GLU A 354 3.38 25.50 -0.50
C GLU A 354 3.93 24.79 -1.76
N SER A 355 4.92 25.39 -2.42
CA SER A 355 5.73 24.72 -3.46
C SER A 355 6.64 23.61 -2.92
N PHE A 356 6.56 23.31 -1.62
CA PHE A 356 7.45 22.41 -0.90
C PHE A 356 6.76 21.99 0.41
N ASP A 357 6.86 20.70 0.74
CA ASP A 357 6.22 20.10 1.91
C ASP A 357 7.19 19.22 2.74
N LEU A 358 6.75 18.82 3.93
CA LEU A 358 7.48 17.90 4.81
C LEU A 358 6.79 16.52 4.81
N PHE A 359 7.58 15.44 4.86
CA PHE A 359 7.14 14.05 4.67
C PHE A 359 7.84 13.07 5.63
N PHE A 360 7.88 13.42 6.92
CA PHE A 360 8.71 12.71 7.90
C PHE A 360 8.37 11.23 8.05
N HIS A 361 9.38 10.37 8.07
CA HIS A 361 9.33 9.10 8.81
C HIS A 361 9.09 9.41 10.28
N ALA A 362 7.95 8.94 10.80
CA ALA A 362 7.61 9.13 12.19
C ALA A 362 6.74 7.99 12.71
N GLY A 363 7.12 7.46 13.87
CA GLY A 363 6.39 6.44 14.56
C GLY A 363 6.53 5.03 13.99
N GLU A 364 7.56 4.73 13.18
CA GLU A 364 8.00 3.38 12.83
C GLU A 364 8.70 2.72 14.03
N THR A 365 7.91 2.38 15.06
CA THR A 365 8.44 1.82 16.30
C THR A 365 7.42 0.94 17.02
N ASN A 366 7.92 -0.13 17.65
CA ASN A 366 7.12 -1.05 18.45
C ASN A 366 7.04 -0.65 19.93
N TRP A 367 7.87 0.30 20.40
CA TRP A 367 7.91 0.68 21.81
C TRP A 367 6.54 1.12 22.32
N PRO A 368 6.09 0.60 23.48
CA PRO A 368 4.71 0.76 23.92
C PRO A 368 4.38 2.19 24.37
N GLU A 369 5.35 2.90 24.97
CA GLU A 369 5.16 4.23 25.57
C GLU A 369 6.47 5.03 25.61
N ASN A 370 6.37 6.33 25.92
CA ASN A 370 7.51 7.24 26.10
C ASN A 370 8.22 7.03 27.46
N HIS A 371 8.85 5.87 27.66
CA HIS A 371 9.58 5.56 28.91
C HIS A 371 11.10 5.56 28.77
N LEU A 372 11.61 5.50 27.55
CA LEU A 372 13.05 5.49 27.30
C LEU A 372 13.39 6.61 26.31
N PRO A 373 14.24 7.59 26.67
CA PRO A 373 14.75 8.56 25.70
C PRO A 373 15.44 7.84 24.54
N SER A 374 15.57 8.50 23.39
CA SER A 374 16.25 7.89 22.24
C SER A 374 17.63 7.36 22.64
N ASN A 375 18.08 6.29 21.99
CA ASN A 375 19.40 5.70 22.25
C ASN A 375 20.57 6.64 21.88
N TYR A 376 20.26 7.83 21.34
CA TYR A 376 21.21 8.90 21.03
C TYR A 376 21.29 10.00 22.10
N GLY A 377 20.57 9.85 23.22
CA GLY A 377 20.62 10.79 24.34
C GLY A 377 19.72 12.03 24.16
N ASP A 378 18.69 11.92 23.33
CA ASP A 378 17.71 13.01 23.17
C ASP A 378 16.83 13.15 24.42
N GLY A 379 16.16 14.29 24.53
CA GLY A 379 15.26 14.57 25.66
C GLY A 379 13.96 13.74 25.65
N VAL A 380 13.63 13.09 24.53
CA VAL A 380 12.38 12.33 24.33
C VAL A 380 12.63 11.04 23.55
N SER A 381 11.70 10.10 23.62
CA SER A 381 11.75 8.87 22.83
C SER A 381 11.33 9.09 21.38
N THR A 382 11.65 8.11 20.52
CA THR A 382 11.17 7.98 19.15
C THR A 382 9.64 8.07 19.04
N PHE A 383 8.92 7.65 20.08
CA PHE A 383 7.46 7.67 20.11
C PHE A 383 6.88 9.10 19.92
N GLU A 384 7.61 10.15 20.32
CA GLU A 384 7.16 11.55 20.19
C GLU A 384 7.32 12.15 18.80
N ASN A 385 8.05 11.50 17.87
CA ASN A 385 8.23 12.00 16.51
C ASN A 385 6.90 12.26 15.79
N ILE A 386 5.83 11.51 16.11
CA ILE A 386 4.48 11.77 15.58
C ILE A 386 3.99 13.18 15.98
N TYR A 387 4.21 13.60 17.23
CA TYR A 387 3.81 14.93 17.70
C TYR A 387 4.53 16.02 16.92
N ASP A 388 5.86 15.90 16.81
CA ASP A 388 6.66 16.91 16.12
C ASP A 388 6.35 16.97 14.63
N ALA A 389 6.14 15.82 13.98
CA ALA A 389 5.72 15.76 12.58
C ALA A 389 4.39 16.50 12.36
N LEU A 390 3.43 16.36 13.27
CA LEU A 390 2.14 17.05 13.20
C LEU A 390 2.22 18.55 13.53
N VAL A 391 3.08 18.94 14.46
CA VAL A 391 3.34 20.35 14.80
C VAL A 391 4.02 21.06 13.62
N LEU A 392 4.98 20.38 12.97
CA LEU A 392 5.63 20.84 11.74
C LEU A 392 4.73 20.71 10.50
N ARG A 393 3.47 20.31 10.66
CA ARG A 393 2.45 20.16 9.59
C ARG A 393 2.95 19.32 8.42
N THR A 394 3.56 18.17 8.72
CA THR A 394 3.88 17.17 7.70
C THR A 394 2.65 16.88 6.84
N ARG A 395 2.85 16.76 5.53
CA ARG A 395 1.77 16.45 4.58
C ARG A 395 1.44 14.97 4.59
N ARG A 396 2.45 14.13 4.81
CA ARG A 396 2.30 12.69 5.03
C ARG A 396 3.22 12.22 6.15
N ILE A 397 2.85 11.11 6.80
CA ILE A 397 3.65 10.43 7.82
C ILE A 397 4.14 9.10 7.23
N GLY A 398 5.46 8.92 7.18
CA GLY A 398 6.09 7.65 6.81
C GLY A 398 5.85 6.59 7.89
N HIS A 399 5.30 5.45 7.49
CA HIS A 399 4.92 4.27 8.29
C HIS A 399 3.81 4.52 9.32
N GLY A 400 4.06 5.36 10.34
CA GLY A 400 3.09 5.69 11.39
C GLY A 400 2.61 4.49 12.21
N LEU A 401 3.45 3.47 12.47
CA LEU A 401 3.03 2.25 13.21
C LEU A 401 2.50 2.55 14.62
N SER A 402 3.20 3.42 15.36
CA SER A 402 2.86 3.77 16.73
C SER A 402 1.66 4.73 16.84
N LEU A 403 1.16 5.27 15.73
CA LEU A 403 -0.03 6.13 15.71
C LEU A 403 -1.27 5.39 16.22
N ALA A 404 -1.35 4.06 16.07
CA ALA A 404 -2.45 3.24 16.56
C ALA A 404 -2.62 3.26 18.08
N LYS A 405 -1.56 3.66 18.80
CA LYS A 405 -1.57 3.85 20.25
C LYS A 405 -2.11 5.24 20.63
N ARG A 406 -2.55 6.05 19.67
CA ARG A 406 -2.87 7.49 19.83
C ARG A 406 -4.20 7.88 19.16
N PRO A 407 -5.34 7.25 19.52
CA PRO A 407 -6.62 7.48 18.85
C PRO A 407 -7.09 8.95 18.92
N ASP A 408 -6.72 9.70 19.96
CA ASP A 408 -7.05 11.12 20.11
C ASP A 408 -6.47 12.00 18.99
N MET A 409 -5.45 11.51 18.29
CA MET A 409 -4.82 12.24 17.18
C MET A 409 -5.55 12.01 15.84
N TYR A 410 -6.45 11.03 15.76
CA TYR A 410 -7.08 10.65 14.51
C TYR A 410 -7.94 11.77 13.93
N GLU A 411 -8.67 12.50 14.79
CA GLU A 411 -9.45 13.65 14.38
C GLU A 411 -8.56 14.75 13.79
N TYR A 412 -7.47 15.10 14.48
CA TYR A 412 -6.50 16.09 14.02
C TYR A 412 -5.92 15.74 12.63
N ILE A 413 -5.54 14.47 12.43
CA ILE A 413 -4.97 13.95 11.18
C ILE A 413 -6.01 13.97 10.06
N ARG A 414 -7.24 13.53 10.36
CA ARG A 414 -8.35 13.50 9.40
C ARG A 414 -8.74 14.90 8.94
N GLU A 415 -8.92 15.84 9.87
CA GLU A 415 -9.29 17.23 9.53
C GLU A 415 -8.24 17.92 8.67
N ARG A 416 -6.95 17.60 8.89
CA ARG A 416 -5.84 18.16 8.12
C ARG A 416 -5.49 17.38 6.86
N GLN A 417 -6.20 16.27 6.61
CA GLN A 417 -5.97 15.41 5.46
C GLN A 417 -4.49 14.99 5.38
N ILE A 418 -3.90 14.59 6.51
CA ILE A 418 -2.52 14.09 6.57
C ILE A 418 -2.56 12.60 6.26
N ALA A 419 -1.91 12.17 5.18
CA ALA A 419 -1.91 10.77 4.78
C ALA A 419 -0.83 9.95 5.50
N ILE A 420 -1.13 8.69 5.79
CA ILE A 420 -0.14 7.74 6.32
C ILE A 420 0.38 6.89 5.15
N GLU A 421 1.70 6.87 4.96
CA GLU A 421 2.37 6.02 3.97
C GLU A 421 2.62 4.65 4.62
N VAL A 422 1.92 3.61 4.15
CA VAL A 422 1.92 2.29 4.79
C VAL A 422 2.72 1.30 3.95
N CYS A 423 3.79 0.75 4.52
CA CYS A 423 4.77 -0.13 3.87
C CYS A 423 4.76 -1.52 4.54
N LEU A 424 3.77 -2.36 4.20
CA LEU A 424 3.51 -3.63 4.92
C LEU A 424 4.69 -4.59 4.84
N ALA A 425 5.25 -4.77 3.65
CA ALA A 425 6.36 -5.69 3.44
C ALA A 425 7.60 -5.25 4.22
N SER A 426 7.94 -3.96 4.17
CA SER A 426 9.01 -3.37 5.00
C SER A 426 8.79 -3.62 6.48
N ASN A 427 7.59 -3.30 6.98
CA ASN A 427 7.28 -3.43 8.40
C ASN A 427 7.33 -4.89 8.89
N GLN A 428 7.03 -5.89 8.05
CA GLN A 428 7.24 -7.30 8.43
C GLN A 428 8.72 -7.72 8.32
N ILE A 429 9.40 -7.36 7.22
CA ILE A 429 10.79 -7.77 6.96
C ILE A 429 11.76 -7.16 7.96
N LEU A 430 11.51 -5.95 8.44
CA LEU A 430 12.27 -5.29 9.51
C LEU A 430 11.83 -5.71 10.92
N GLY A 431 10.81 -6.56 11.03
CA GLY A 431 10.40 -7.18 12.31
C GLY A 431 9.42 -6.37 13.15
N TYR A 432 8.84 -5.29 12.61
CA TYR A 432 7.87 -4.49 13.34
C TYR A 432 6.52 -5.21 13.48
N VAL A 433 6.03 -5.84 12.41
CA VAL A 433 4.72 -6.51 12.40
C VAL A 433 4.86 -7.91 11.82
N ALA A 434 4.97 -8.92 12.68
CA ALA A 434 5.12 -10.31 12.25
C ALA A 434 3.87 -10.86 11.53
N ASP A 435 2.67 -10.52 12.00
CA ASP A 435 1.40 -10.93 11.41
C ASP A 435 0.65 -9.72 10.87
N LEU A 436 0.59 -9.59 9.55
CA LEU A 436 0.04 -8.41 8.88
C LEU A 436 -1.47 -8.25 9.04
N ARG A 437 -2.18 -9.28 9.55
CA ARG A 437 -3.58 -9.15 9.99
C ARG A 437 -3.74 -8.16 11.16
N SER A 438 -2.67 -7.97 11.93
CA SER A 438 -2.61 -7.04 13.06
C SER A 438 -1.94 -5.71 12.68
N HIS A 439 -1.64 -5.48 11.40
CA HIS A 439 -1.00 -4.25 10.94
C HIS A 439 -1.95 -3.04 11.16
N PRO A 440 -1.51 -1.94 11.78
CA PRO A 440 -2.40 -0.85 12.18
C PRO A 440 -3.00 -0.04 11.01
N GLY A 441 -2.40 -0.13 9.82
CA GLY A 441 -2.88 0.54 8.61
C GLY A 441 -4.38 0.38 8.33
N ILE A 442 -4.97 -0.80 8.59
CA ILE A 442 -6.41 -1.01 8.41
C ILE A 442 -7.25 -0.17 9.37
N VAL A 443 -6.78 0.02 10.60
CA VAL A 443 -7.47 0.84 11.60
C VAL A 443 -7.51 2.28 11.15
N TYR A 444 -6.43 2.80 10.57
CA TYR A 444 -6.39 4.16 10.02
C TYR A 444 -7.39 4.32 8.87
N HIS A 445 -7.35 3.41 7.90
CA HIS A 445 -8.27 3.42 6.77
C HIS A 445 -9.74 3.39 7.22
N ARG A 446 -10.10 2.47 8.11
CA ARG A 446 -11.48 2.35 8.65
C ARG A 446 -11.87 3.52 9.56
N SER A 447 -10.90 4.26 10.10
CA SER A 447 -11.13 5.50 10.88
C SER A 447 -11.24 6.77 10.01
N GLY A 448 -11.24 6.61 8.68
CA GLY A 448 -11.31 7.69 7.70
C GLY A 448 -10.03 8.51 7.56
N ILE A 449 -8.90 8.02 8.11
CA ILE A 449 -7.59 8.62 7.88
C ILE A 449 -7.14 8.21 6.47
N PRO A 450 -6.72 9.16 5.62
CA PRO A 450 -6.20 8.81 4.31
C PRO A 450 -4.92 8.00 4.45
N ILE A 451 -4.84 6.88 3.73
CA ILE A 451 -3.61 6.09 3.61
C ILE A 451 -3.17 5.98 2.16
N VAL A 452 -1.87 5.82 1.97
CA VAL A 452 -1.22 5.48 0.69
C VAL A 452 -0.38 4.24 0.93
N LEU A 453 -0.63 3.18 0.18
CA LEU A 453 0.25 2.01 0.19
C LEU A 453 1.55 2.33 -0.56
N ALA A 454 2.68 1.91 -0.01
CA ALA A 454 3.99 2.11 -0.61
C ALA A 454 4.90 0.91 -0.35
N SER A 455 5.99 0.81 -1.12
CA SER A 455 6.86 -0.36 -1.10
C SER A 455 8.16 -0.16 -0.33
N ASP A 456 8.51 1.07 0.01
CA ASP A 456 9.75 1.42 0.71
C ASP A 456 11.02 1.02 -0.08
N ASP A 457 11.69 -0.06 0.31
CA ASP A 457 12.97 -0.52 -0.27
C ASP A 457 12.88 -1.90 -0.96
N PRO A 458 11.97 -2.10 -1.95
CA PRO A 458 11.65 -3.43 -2.50
C PRO A 458 12.89 -4.17 -3.03
N GLY A 459 13.76 -3.48 -3.77
CA GLY A 459 15.00 -4.06 -4.32
C GLY A 459 15.96 -4.52 -3.24
N SER A 460 16.04 -3.81 -2.11
CA SER A 460 16.90 -4.17 -0.97
C SER A 460 16.31 -5.26 -0.09
N PHE A 461 14.99 -5.33 -0.04
CA PHE A 461 14.27 -6.41 0.61
C PHE A 461 14.13 -7.66 -0.27
N GLY A 462 14.38 -7.56 -1.58
CA GLY A 462 14.42 -8.71 -2.49
C GLY A 462 13.06 -9.07 -3.11
N TYR A 463 12.19 -8.08 -3.28
CA TYR A 463 10.95 -8.21 -4.03
C TYR A 463 10.80 -7.06 -5.06
N ASN A 464 9.71 -7.09 -5.83
CA ASN A 464 9.44 -6.11 -6.88
C ASN A 464 8.44 -5.05 -6.40
N GLN A 465 8.68 -3.79 -6.77
CA GLN A 465 7.77 -2.64 -6.68
C GLN A 465 6.63 -2.75 -5.66
N LEU A 466 5.37 -2.49 -6.03
CA LEU A 466 4.27 -2.18 -5.11
C LEU A 466 3.18 -3.25 -5.05
N THR A 467 3.16 -4.19 -6.00
CA THR A 467 2.09 -5.19 -6.05
C THR A 467 2.10 -6.10 -4.82
N ILE A 468 3.27 -6.37 -4.22
CA ILE A 468 3.34 -7.17 -3.00
C ILE A 468 2.60 -6.50 -1.83
N ASP A 469 2.74 -5.19 -1.64
CA ASP A 469 2.06 -4.48 -0.55
C ASP A 469 0.54 -4.42 -0.78
N PHE A 470 0.10 -4.28 -2.04
CA PHE A 470 -1.32 -4.41 -2.39
C PHE A 470 -1.83 -5.83 -2.12
N TYR A 471 -1.07 -6.87 -2.46
CA TYR A 471 -1.44 -8.25 -2.14
C TYR A 471 -1.59 -8.45 -0.63
N LEU A 472 -0.58 -8.05 0.14
CA LEU A 472 -0.54 -8.23 1.58
C LEU A 472 -1.68 -7.46 2.26
N ALA A 473 -1.90 -6.20 1.89
CA ALA A 473 -3.00 -5.39 2.44
C ALA A 473 -4.36 -5.99 2.08
N THR A 474 -4.58 -6.37 0.82
CA THR A 474 -5.87 -6.90 0.37
C THR A 474 -6.22 -8.20 1.06
N MET A 475 -5.26 -9.13 1.16
CA MET A 475 -5.46 -10.42 1.82
C MET A 475 -5.59 -10.26 3.34
N ALA A 476 -4.70 -9.52 3.99
CA ALA A 476 -4.68 -9.40 5.44
C ALA A 476 -5.88 -8.62 5.99
N TRP A 477 -6.37 -7.61 5.26
CA TRP A 477 -7.39 -6.69 5.74
C TRP A 477 -8.77 -6.91 5.13
N GLY A 478 -8.92 -7.87 4.21
CA GLY A 478 -10.18 -8.18 3.54
C GLY A 478 -10.69 -7.01 2.69
N LEU A 479 -9.80 -6.38 1.92
CA LEU A 479 -10.14 -5.21 1.12
C LEU A 479 -10.90 -5.59 -0.15
N ASN A 480 -11.78 -4.69 -0.59
CA ASN A 480 -12.56 -4.83 -1.82
C ASN A 480 -12.07 -3.85 -2.91
N LEU A 481 -12.69 -3.88 -4.09
CA LEU A 481 -12.26 -3.03 -5.22
C LEU A 481 -12.37 -1.53 -4.93
N ALA A 482 -13.35 -1.11 -4.13
CA ALA A 482 -13.51 0.29 -3.75
C ALA A 482 -12.37 0.77 -2.83
N ASP A 483 -11.95 -0.07 -1.88
CA ASP A 483 -10.77 0.21 -1.04
C ASP A 483 -9.51 0.38 -1.93
N LEU A 484 -9.29 -0.52 -2.89
CA LEU A 484 -8.13 -0.46 -3.80
C LEU A 484 -8.18 0.76 -4.73
N LYS A 485 -9.37 1.12 -5.23
CA LYS A 485 -9.59 2.34 -6.01
C LYS A 485 -9.25 3.59 -5.17
N GLN A 486 -9.65 3.61 -3.90
CA GLN A 486 -9.37 4.71 -2.99
C GLN A 486 -7.86 4.84 -2.71
N PHE A 487 -7.13 3.74 -2.53
CA PHE A 487 -5.68 3.79 -2.33
C PHE A 487 -4.95 4.32 -3.57
N ALA A 488 -5.36 3.87 -4.76
CA ALA A 488 -4.82 4.38 -6.01
C ALA A 488 -5.14 5.87 -6.19
N TRP A 489 -6.36 6.31 -5.88
CA TRP A 489 -6.74 7.71 -5.89
C TRP A 489 -5.91 8.55 -4.90
N ASN A 490 -5.78 8.06 -3.66
CA ASN A 490 -5.03 8.71 -2.59
C ASN A 490 -3.57 8.94 -2.98
N SER A 491 -2.95 7.97 -3.67
CA SER A 491 -1.57 8.12 -4.13
C SER A 491 -1.36 9.30 -5.09
N ILE A 492 -2.38 9.74 -5.83
CA ILE A 492 -2.29 10.94 -6.68
C ILE A 492 -2.69 12.18 -5.86
N GLN A 493 -3.78 12.09 -5.09
CA GLN A 493 -4.30 13.19 -4.28
C GLN A 493 -3.25 13.72 -3.29
N TYR A 494 -2.59 12.81 -2.59
CA TYR A 494 -1.61 13.11 -1.55
C TYR A 494 -0.17 13.20 -2.06
N SER A 495 0.04 13.06 -3.37
CA SER A 495 1.34 13.38 -3.98
C SER A 495 1.70 14.86 -3.78
N SER A 496 2.99 15.15 -3.89
CA SER A 496 3.59 16.48 -3.84
C SER A 496 3.66 17.15 -5.22
N LEU A 497 3.03 16.54 -6.23
CA LEU A 497 2.77 17.16 -7.53
C LEU A 497 2.01 18.48 -7.39
N LEU A 498 2.27 19.40 -8.32
CA LEU A 498 1.46 20.60 -8.50
C LEU A 498 0.05 20.26 -9.00
N ASP A 499 -0.91 21.15 -8.78
CA ASP A 499 -2.33 20.89 -9.05
C ASP A 499 -2.64 20.60 -10.53
N ASP A 500 -1.94 21.26 -11.46
CA ASP A 500 -2.05 21.00 -12.90
C ASP A 500 -1.52 19.61 -13.26
N ARG A 501 -0.39 19.20 -12.67
CA ARG A 501 0.20 17.87 -12.82
C ARG A 501 -0.67 16.78 -12.17
N LYS A 502 -1.33 17.07 -11.05
CA LYS A 502 -2.32 16.16 -10.45
C LYS A 502 -3.55 16.00 -11.31
N THR A 503 -4.07 17.09 -11.88
CA THR A 503 -5.21 17.05 -12.79
C THR A 503 -4.91 16.14 -13.99
N GLU A 504 -3.73 16.30 -14.59
CA GLU A 504 -3.25 15.42 -15.64
C GLU A 504 -3.03 13.97 -15.14
N GLY A 505 -2.51 13.81 -13.92
CA GLY A 505 -2.32 12.53 -13.26
C GLY A 505 -3.62 11.74 -13.10
N PHE A 506 -4.67 12.37 -12.57
CA PHE A 506 -6.00 11.78 -12.46
C PHE A 506 -6.57 11.40 -13.82
N ARG A 507 -6.43 12.26 -14.84
CA ARG A 507 -6.86 11.96 -16.20
C ARG A 507 -6.15 10.73 -16.77
N LYS A 508 -4.83 10.62 -16.62
CA LYS A 508 -4.06 9.45 -17.08
C LYS A 508 -4.46 8.19 -16.33
N TRP A 509 -4.58 8.28 -15.00
CA TRP A 509 -4.98 7.16 -14.16
C TRP A 509 -6.38 6.67 -14.46
N GLU A 510 -7.37 7.57 -14.60
CA GLU A 510 -8.76 7.21 -14.91
C GLU A 510 -8.86 6.46 -16.25
N ASN A 511 -8.06 6.86 -17.25
CA ASN A 511 -7.97 6.11 -18.50
C ASN A 511 -7.43 4.69 -18.28
N GLN A 512 -6.39 4.50 -17.47
CA GLN A 512 -5.88 3.15 -17.16
C GLN A 512 -6.88 2.35 -16.32
N TRP A 513 -7.56 2.99 -15.36
CA TRP A 513 -8.59 2.38 -14.53
C TRP A 513 -9.75 1.86 -15.39
N ASN A 514 -10.26 2.66 -16.32
CA ASN A 514 -11.34 2.24 -17.22
C ASN A 514 -10.93 1.04 -18.10
N LEU A 515 -9.70 1.04 -18.63
CA LEU A 515 -9.16 -0.10 -19.39
C LEU A 515 -9.03 -1.37 -18.52
N PHE A 516 -8.58 -1.22 -17.28
CA PHE A 516 -8.51 -2.30 -16.31
C PHE A 516 -9.90 -2.86 -15.99
N ILE A 517 -10.91 -1.99 -15.76
CA ILE A 517 -12.28 -2.41 -15.50
C ILE A 517 -12.89 -3.14 -16.70
N ASP A 518 -12.71 -2.63 -17.93
CA ASP A 518 -13.26 -3.27 -19.13
C ASP A 518 -12.63 -4.65 -19.40
N SER A 519 -11.31 -4.76 -19.27
CA SER A 519 -10.60 -6.03 -19.44
C SER A 519 -10.95 -7.02 -18.33
N SER A 520 -10.96 -6.58 -17.07
CA SER A 520 -11.31 -7.42 -15.92
C SER A 520 -12.77 -7.85 -15.94
N TYR A 521 -13.69 -7.00 -16.40
CA TYR A 521 -15.08 -7.37 -16.63
C TYR A 521 -15.18 -8.51 -17.64
N THR A 522 -14.45 -8.41 -18.75
CA THR A 522 -14.41 -9.46 -19.76
C THR A 522 -13.83 -10.77 -19.20
N LEU A 523 -12.75 -10.69 -18.42
CA LEU A 523 -12.16 -11.85 -17.74
C LEU A 523 -13.14 -12.51 -16.76
N ALA A 524 -13.88 -11.70 -16.00
CA ALA A 524 -14.89 -12.16 -15.05
C ALA A 524 -16.05 -12.87 -15.77
N CYS A 525 -16.58 -12.29 -16.84
CA CYS A 525 -17.71 -12.88 -17.57
C CYS A 525 -17.34 -14.11 -18.39
N ASN A 526 -16.07 -14.29 -18.72
CA ASN A 526 -15.56 -15.49 -19.39
C ASN A 526 -15.27 -16.66 -18.43
N GLN A 527 -15.37 -16.45 -17.11
CA GLN A 527 -15.21 -17.54 -16.15
C GLN A 527 -16.32 -18.57 -16.32
N THR A 528 -15.95 -19.85 -16.19
CA THR A 528 -16.91 -20.96 -16.20
C THR A 528 -16.76 -21.77 -14.93
N PHE A 529 -17.89 -22.30 -14.44
CA PHE A 529 -17.98 -22.96 -13.14
C PHE A 529 -18.62 -24.35 -13.27
N PRO A 530 -18.10 -25.26 -14.10
CA PRO A 530 -18.76 -26.52 -14.45
C PRO A 530 -18.94 -27.48 -13.27
N ASN A 531 -18.12 -27.36 -12.23
CA ASN A 531 -18.13 -28.25 -11.07
C ASN A 531 -18.65 -27.56 -9.79
N VAL A 532 -19.16 -26.34 -9.89
CA VAL A 532 -19.71 -25.61 -8.74
C VAL A 532 -21.15 -26.00 -8.55
N ILE A 533 -21.49 -26.50 -7.36
CA ILE A 533 -22.86 -26.80 -6.97
C ILE A 533 -23.35 -25.65 -6.10
N MET A 534 -24.38 -24.94 -6.58
CA MET A 534 -25.05 -23.93 -5.78
C MET A 534 -25.82 -24.60 -4.64
N ASN A 535 -25.65 -24.07 -3.42
CA ASN A 535 -26.39 -24.49 -2.25
C ASN A 535 -26.88 -23.25 -1.50
N ILE A 536 -28.19 -23.13 -1.31
CA ILE A 536 -28.78 -22.07 -0.49
C ILE A 536 -29.01 -22.67 0.89
N SER A 537 -28.25 -22.21 1.87
CA SER A 537 -28.24 -22.78 3.22
C SER A 537 -29.26 -22.13 4.15
N ASP A 538 -29.58 -20.85 3.95
CA ASP A 538 -30.49 -20.12 4.83
C ASP A 538 -31.10 -18.88 4.15
N ILE A 539 -32.19 -18.35 4.71
CA ILE A 539 -32.81 -17.09 4.30
C ILE A 539 -33.14 -16.24 5.52
N LEU A 540 -32.81 -14.94 5.48
CA LEU A 540 -33.16 -14.01 6.54
C LEU A 540 -33.68 -12.67 5.99
N PRO A 541 -34.83 -12.15 6.49
CA PRO A 541 -35.77 -12.85 7.36
C PRO A 541 -36.52 -13.96 6.59
N SER A 542 -37.00 -14.98 7.29
CA SER A 542 -37.82 -16.07 6.72
C SER A 542 -39.31 -15.70 6.63
N TYR A 543 -39.70 -14.53 7.12
CA TYR A 543 -41.05 -14.00 6.99
C TYR A 543 -41.08 -12.48 6.91
N GLY A 544 -42.20 -11.94 6.44
CA GLY A 544 -42.41 -10.50 6.38
C GLY A 544 -43.76 -10.12 5.77
N PRO A 545 -44.05 -8.82 5.70
CA PRO A 545 -45.38 -8.31 5.39
C PRO A 545 -45.78 -8.59 3.93
N TYR A 546 -47.07 -8.87 3.68
CA TYR A 546 -47.58 -9.04 2.30
C TYR A 546 -47.74 -7.70 1.55
N ASP A 547 -48.00 -6.62 2.29
CA ASP A 547 -48.42 -5.32 1.75
C ASP A 547 -47.26 -4.42 1.31
N ARG A 548 -46.00 -4.84 1.55
CA ARG A 548 -44.80 -4.09 1.15
C ARG A 548 -43.63 -4.99 0.81
N SER A 549 -42.73 -4.47 -0.02
CA SER A 549 -41.46 -5.13 -0.34
C SER A 549 -40.45 -4.94 0.80
N ILE A 550 -39.75 -6.01 1.15
CA ILE A 550 -38.61 -6.00 2.06
C ILE A 550 -37.46 -6.80 1.45
N ASN A 551 -36.22 -6.54 1.87
CA ASN A 551 -35.08 -7.31 1.40
C ASN A 551 -34.92 -8.59 2.22
N VAL A 552 -34.84 -9.73 1.53
CA VAL A 552 -34.48 -11.04 2.10
C VAL A 552 -33.09 -11.41 1.60
N THR A 553 -32.17 -11.70 2.51
CA THR A 553 -30.83 -12.17 2.17
C THR A 553 -30.83 -13.69 2.14
N LEU A 554 -30.38 -14.25 1.04
CA LEU A 554 -30.14 -15.68 0.85
C LEU A 554 -28.66 -15.93 1.12
N PHE A 555 -28.38 -16.87 2.01
CA PHE A 555 -27.02 -17.29 2.36
C PHE A 555 -26.72 -18.62 1.70
N GLY A 556 -25.49 -18.81 1.25
CA GLY A 556 -25.12 -20.06 0.62
C GLY A 556 -23.70 -20.10 0.10
N SER A 557 -23.47 -21.05 -0.81
CA SER A 557 -22.21 -21.25 -1.52
C SER A 557 -22.48 -21.54 -2.99
N GLY A 558 -21.48 -21.32 -3.84
CA GLY A 558 -21.61 -21.54 -5.28
C GLY A 558 -22.34 -20.42 -6.00
N PHE A 559 -22.47 -19.24 -5.39
CA PHE A 559 -23.12 -18.08 -6.03
C PHE A 559 -22.23 -17.43 -7.09
N GLU A 560 -20.93 -17.74 -7.14
CA GLU A 560 -20.02 -17.28 -8.20
C GLU A 560 -20.51 -17.65 -9.61
N ILE A 561 -21.38 -18.66 -9.75
CA ILE A 561 -22.01 -19.00 -11.02
C ILE A 561 -22.88 -17.85 -11.57
N ALA A 562 -23.28 -16.89 -10.73
CA ALA A 562 -24.10 -15.73 -11.07
C ALA A 562 -23.27 -14.50 -11.52
N ILE A 563 -21.94 -14.55 -11.47
CA ILE A 563 -21.09 -13.45 -11.96
C ILE A 563 -21.45 -13.13 -13.42
N CYS A 564 -21.68 -11.85 -13.71
CA CYS A 564 -22.14 -11.32 -15.01
C CYS A 564 -23.53 -11.77 -15.49
N LYS A 565 -24.37 -12.34 -14.62
CA LYS A 565 -25.69 -12.85 -15.00
C LYS A 565 -26.79 -12.12 -14.23
N SER A 566 -27.99 -12.08 -14.81
CA SER A 566 -29.18 -11.59 -14.10
C SER A 566 -29.65 -12.65 -13.11
N ILE A 567 -29.97 -12.21 -11.91
CA ILE A 567 -30.51 -13.04 -10.84
C ILE A 567 -32.00 -12.71 -10.71
N ILE A 568 -32.86 -13.72 -10.79
CA ILE A 568 -34.29 -13.58 -10.52
C ILE A 568 -34.61 -14.37 -9.26
N CYS A 569 -35.17 -13.72 -8.25
CA CYS A 569 -35.65 -14.36 -7.04
C CYS A 569 -37.13 -14.69 -7.18
N LYS A 570 -37.49 -15.96 -6.95
CA LYS A 570 -38.86 -16.46 -7.00
C LYS A 570 -39.40 -16.70 -5.60
N PHE A 571 -40.57 -16.14 -5.33
CA PHE A 571 -41.38 -16.39 -4.14
C PHE A 571 -42.67 -17.08 -4.58
N GLY A 572 -42.65 -18.42 -4.65
CA GLY A 572 -43.65 -19.18 -5.38
C GLY A 572 -43.67 -18.79 -6.87
N GLU A 573 -44.83 -18.34 -7.36
CA GLU A 573 -45.02 -17.91 -8.76
C GLU A 573 -44.61 -16.44 -9.02
N LYS A 574 -44.21 -15.69 -7.98
CA LYS A 574 -43.87 -14.28 -8.11
C LYS A 574 -42.37 -14.08 -8.25
N GLU A 575 -41.98 -13.20 -9.17
CA GLU A 575 -40.58 -12.94 -9.52
C GLU A 575 -40.16 -11.52 -9.14
N THR A 576 -38.91 -11.38 -8.72
CA THR A 576 -38.26 -10.10 -8.39
C THR A 576 -36.80 -10.15 -8.81
N ASN A 577 -36.18 -9.00 -9.07
CA ASN A 577 -34.77 -8.95 -9.45
C ASN A 577 -33.89 -9.09 -8.19
N GLY A 578 -33.02 -10.09 -8.19
CA GLY A 578 -32.02 -10.28 -7.15
C GLY A 578 -30.81 -9.38 -7.34
N ILE A 579 -30.12 -9.11 -6.24
CA ILE A 579 -28.88 -8.32 -6.18
C ILE A 579 -27.78 -9.22 -5.65
N PHE A 580 -26.74 -9.44 -6.44
CA PHE A 580 -25.57 -10.18 -6.01
C PHE A 580 -24.71 -9.30 -5.09
N LEU A 581 -24.58 -9.67 -3.82
CA LEU A 581 -23.88 -8.87 -2.82
C LEU A 581 -22.40 -9.27 -2.73
N ASP A 582 -22.15 -10.55 -2.46
CA ASP A 582 -20.83 -11.17 -2.40
C ASP A 582 -20.97 -12.67 -2.69
N ILE A 583 -19.86 -13.41 -2.81
CA ILE A 583 -19.85 -14.82 -3.22
C ILE A 583 -20.68 -15.79 -2.34
N ASN A 584 -21.19 -15.34 -1.17
CA ASN A 584 -22.00 -16.16 -0.27
C ASN A 584 -23.40 -15.55 0.01
N GLU A 585 -23.69 -14.35 -0.50
CA GLU A 585 -24.93 -13.62 -0.19
C GLU A 585 -25.60 -13.03 -1.46
N ILE A 586 -26.91 -13.28 -1.58
CA ILE A 586 -27.78 -12.67 -2.61
C ILE A 586 -28.95 -11.99 -1.90
N ILE A 587 -29.24 -10.74 -2.26
CA ILE A 587 -30.42 -10.01 -1.76
C ILE A 587 -31.58 -10.18 -2.73
N CYS A 588 -32.72 -10.61 -2.21
CA CYS A 588 -33.98 -10.79 -2.93
C CYS A 588 -35.06 -9.89 -2.33
N PRO A 589 -35.43 -8.78 -2.99
CA PRO A 589 -36.58 -7.97 -2.58
C PRO A 589 -37.87 -8.79 -2.69
N THR A 590 -38.74 -8.76 -1.69
CA THR A 590 -40.01 -9.51 -1.72
C THR A 590 -41.01 -8.82 -2.64
N PRO A 591 -41.85 -9.58 -3.36
CA PRO A 591 -42.96 -9.02 -4.11
C PRO A 591 -44.06 -8.52 -3.14
N SER A 592 -44.80 -7.49 -3.53
CA SER A 592 -46.06 -7.17 -2.85
C SER A 592 -47.16 -8.12 -3.32
N ILE A 593 -47.89 -8.71 -2.38
CA ILE A 593 -48.96 -9.67 -2.62
C ILE A 593 -50.22 -9.16 -1.92
N HIS A 594 -51.35 -9.13 -2.61
CA HIS A 594 -52.61 -8.66 -2.03
C HIS A 594 -53.34 -9.80 -1.30
N ASN A 595 -53.42 -9.71 0.03
CA ASN A 595 -54.27 -10.52 0.92
C ASN A 595 -54.01 -12.05 1.02
N ASP A 596 -52.94 -12.59 0.44
CA ASP A 596 -52.59 -14.01 0.61
C ASP A 596 -51.56 -14.21 1.73
N LEU A 597 -52.07 -14.56 2.93
CA LEU A 597 -51.26 -15.19 3.98
C LEU A 597 -50.81 -16.56 3.48
N SER A 598 -49.61 -16.63 2.91
CA SER A 598 -49.09 -17.83 2.29
C SER A 598 -47.64 -18.05 2.68
N THR A 599 -47.30 -19.32 2.88
CA THR A 599 -45.91 -19.78 2.95
C THR A 599 -45.57 -20.28 1.55
N VAL A 600 -44.56 -19.68 0.92
CA VAL A 600 -44.17 -19.98 -0.46
C VAL A 600 -42.73 -20.47 -0.51
N PRO A 601 -42.38 -21.40 -1.41
CA PRO A 601 -41.00 -21.78 -1.63
C PRO A 601 -40.21 -20.60 -2.22
N ILE A 602 -38.95 -20.46 -1.80
CA ILE A 602 -38.02 -19.50 -2.41
C ILE A 602 -37.04 -20.23 -3.34
N SER A 603 -36.79 -19.68 -4.52
CA SER A 603 -35.77 -20.20 -5.44
C SER A 603 -35.11 -19.07 -6.21
N ILE A 604 -33.95 -19.35 -6.81
CA ILE A 604 -33.21 -18.40 -7.63
C ILE A 604 -33.17 -18.92 -9.05
N VAL A 605 -33.36 -18.04 -10.04
CA VAL A 605 -33.11 -18.33 -11.45
C VAL A 605 -31.91 -17.53 -11.94
N ILE A 606 -30.94 -18.24 -12.50
CA ILE A 606 -29.74 -17.68 -13.13
C ILE A 606 -29.61 -18.32 -14.52
N ASN A 607 -29.54 -17.51 -15.57
CA ASN A 607 -29.47 -17.99 -16.97
C ASN A 607 -30.53 -19.05 -17.32
N ASN A 608 -31.78 -18.84 -16.88
CA ASN A 608 -32.91 -19.77 -17.09
C ASN A 608 -32.79 -21.13 -16.36
N GLU A 609 -31.76 -21.34 -15.55
CA GLU A 609 -31.67 -22.50 -14.65
C GLU A 609 -32.23 -22.12 -13.29
N THR A 610 -33.11 -22.97 -12.74
CA THR A 610 -33.75 -22.74 -11.44
C THR A 610 -33.03 -23.54 -10.35
N PHE A 611 -32.55 -22.83 -9.34
CA PHE A 611 -31.90 -23.38 -8.14
C PHE A 611 -32.89 -23.34 -6.99
N GLN A 612 -33.34 -24.51 -6.57
CA GLN A 612 -34.26 -24.67 -5.45
C GLN A 612 -33.52 -24.46 -4.14
N SER A 613 -34.05 -23.63 -3.24
CA SER A 613 -33.45 -23.48 -1.90
C SER A 613 -33.84 -24.59 -0.94
N GLY A 614 -35.00 -25.24 -1.15
CA GLY A 614 -35.61 -26.11 -0.14
C GLY A 614 -36.17 -25.36 1.08
N LEU A 615 -36.10 -24.03 1.08
CA LEU A 615 -36.55 -23.13 2.13
C LEU A 615 -37.85 -22.45 1.72
N ASN A 616 -38.60 -21.98 2.71
CA ASN A 616 -39.86 -21.27 2.49
C ASN A 616 -39.85 -19.89 3.14
N TYR A 617 -40.50 -18.94 2.48
CA TYR A 617 -40.74 -17.60 2.99
C TYR A 617 -42.23 -17.43 3.35
N LYS A 618 -42.53 -16.88 4.52
CA LYS A 618 -43.90 -16.70 5.02
C LYS A 618 -44.34 -15.24 4.93
N PHE A 619 -45.40 -14.99 4.15
CA PHE A 619 -46.07 -13.68 4.13
C PHE A 619 -47.02 -13.53 5.33
N VAL A 620 -46.93 -12.41 6.05
CA VAL A 620 -47.73 -12.11 7.24
C VAL A 620 -48.48 -10.78 7.09
N SER A 621 -49.55 -10.60 7.86
CA SER A 621 -50.43 -9.43 7.77
C SER A 621 -49.87 -8.16 8.38
N SER A 622 -48.98 -8.32 9.35
CA SER A 622 -48.25 -7.23 9.97
C SER A 622 -46.98 -7.76 10.61
N LEU A 623 -46.00 -6.89 10.81
CA LEU A 623 -44.75 -7.21 11.49
C LEU A 623 -44.87 -7.14 13.02
N SER A 624 -46.07 -7.06 13.59
CA SER A 624 -46.27 -7.11 15.04
C SER A 624 -46.35 -8.55 15.55
N VAL A 625 -45.41 -8.88 16.45
CA VAL A 625 -45.37 -10.02 17.38
C VAL A 625 -45.73 -11.38 16.76
N ILE A 626 -44.71 -12.09 16.29
CA ILE A 626 -44.72 -13.55 16.38
C ILE A 626 -43.82 -13.86 17.58
N ASP A 627 -44.45 -13.95 18.75
CA ASP A 627 -43.92 -14.73 19.87
C ASP A 627 -44.17 -16.20 19.50
N ASP A 628 -43.15 -16.89 19.00
CA ASP A 628 -43.09 -18.36 18.99
C ASP A 628 -41.69 -18.81 19.42
#